data_AF-A0A959WPC8-F1
#
_entry.id   AF-A0A959WPC8-F1
#
_cell.length_a   1.000
_cell.length_b   1.000
_cell.length_c   1.000
_cell.angle_alpha   90.00
_cell.angle_beta   90.00
_cell.angle_gamma   90.00
#
_symmetry.space_group_name_H-M   'P 1'
#
loop_
_entity.id
_entity.type
_entity.pdbx_description
1 polymer ?
#
loop_
_entity_poly.entity_id
_entity_poly.type
_entity_poly.pdbx_seq_one_letter_code
_entity_poly.pdbx_strand_id
1 'polypeptide(L)'
;MRHLLRPLFDQVVIKELEPDRVRRSGLVVPPGTREPPPQHGIVIAVGPGLDWWEQAGVKMPVAPGDHVVFPASAGVWVEVEEERLLVCTVTEVLGVLEEIGVCPYCEGRGLPGGDSCPVCGRTTEPTGQD
;
A
#
# COMPACT_ATOMS: atom_id res chain seq x y z
N MET A 1 17.04 -27.49 -2.25
CA MET A 1 16.57 -26.91 -0.96
C MET A 1 15.92 -25.58 -1.29
N ARG A 2 14.87 -25.17 -0.57
CA ARG A 2 14.25 -23.84 -0.77
C ARG A 2 14.65 -22.93 0.38
N HIS A 3 14.99 -21.69 0.08
CA HIS A 3 15.35 -20.66 1.04
C HIS A 3 14.20 -19.66 1.22
N LEU A 4 13.87 -19.35 2.47
CA LEU A 4 12.94 -18.28 2.81
C LEU A 4 13.73 -17.12 3.41
N LEU A 5 13.51 -15.90 2.93
CA LEU A 5 14.15 -14.71 3.47
C LEU A 5 13.50 -14.32 4.80
N ARG A 6 14.26 -14.46 5.88
CA ARG A 6 13.86 -13.98 7.21
C ARG A 6 14.47 -12.60 7.47
N PRO A 7 13.68 -11.51 7.48
CA PRO A 7 14.19 -10.18 7.81
C PRO A 7 14.67 -10.08 9.26
N LEU A 8 15.63 -9.18 9.50
CA LEU A 8 16.19 -8.90 10.83
C LEU A 8 15.71 -7.54 11.33
N PHE A 9 15.72 -7.35 12.65
CA PHE A 9 15.36 -6.08 13.28
C PHE A 9 13.98 -5.57 12.84
N ASP A 10 13.87 -4.30 12.47
CA ASP A 10 12.69 -3.63 11.96
C ASP A 10 12.55 -3.71 10.43
N GLN A 11 13.24 -4.65 9.78
CA GLN A 11 13.13 -4.85 8.33
C GLN A 11 11.82 -5.53 7.93
N VAL A 12 11.35 -5.19 6.73
CA VAL A 12 10.17 -5.74 6.08
C VAL A 12 10.57 -6.26 4.71
N VAL A 13 10.05 -7.43 4.35
CA VAL A 13 10.20 -8.00 3.01
C VAL A 13 8.88 -7.83 2.26
N ILE A 14 8.95 -7.20 1.10
CA ILE A 14 7.80 -6.86 0.27
C ILE A 14 7.99 -7.50 -1.11
N LYS A 15 6.94 -8.15 -1.60
CA LYS A 15 6.83 -8.54 -3.00
C LYS A 15 6.16 -7.39 -3.75
N GLU A 16 6.87 -6.79 -4.71
CA GLU A 16 6.30 -5.76 -5.58
C GLU A 16 5.09 -6.35 -6.30
N LEU A 17 3.95 -5.66 -6.24
CA LEU A 17 2.89 -5.93 -7.18
C LEU A 17 3.33 -5.24 -8.47
N GLU A 18 3.52 -6.00 -9.55
CA GLU A 18 3.84 -5.41 -10.84
C GLU A 18 2.81 -4.29 -11.11
N PRO A 19 3.24 -3.03 -11.31
CA PRO A 19 2.31 -2.03 -11.76
C PRO A 19 1.75 -2.56 -13.06
N ASP A 20 0.41 -2.58 -13.20
CA ASP A 20 -0.26 -2.77 -14.49
C ASP A 20 0.39 -1.80 -15.49
N ARG A 21 1.48 -2.21 -16.16
CA ARG A 21 2.17 -1.43 -17.21
C ARG A 21 1.36 -1.47 -18.52
N VAL A 22 0.04 -1.61 -18.37
CA VAL A 22 -0.98 -1.32 -19.37
C VAL A 22 -1.67 -0.05 -18.88
N ARG A 23 -1.28 1.13 -19.36
CA ARG A 23 -1.91 1.70 -20.55
C ARG A 23 -3.45 1.63 -20.53
N ARG A 24 -4.12 1.91 -19.41
CA ARG A 24 -5.61 2.00 -19.39
C ARG A 24 -6.20 3.14 -20.24
N SER A 25 -5.38 3.97 -20.89
CA SER A 25 -5.90 5.02 -21.79
C SER A 25 -5.07 5.30 -23.05
N GLY A 26 -3.98 4.56 -23.32
CA GLY A 26 -3.08 4.89 -24.45
C GLY A 26 -2.40 6.27 -24.36
N LEU A 27 -2.60 7.02 -23.26
CA LEU A 27 -1.98 8.30 -23.02
C LEU A 27 -0.55 8.08 -22.53
N VAL A 28 0.42 8.50 -23.33
CA VAL A 28 1.81 8.62 -22.90
C VAL A 28 1.86 9.73 -21.86
N VAL A 29 2.14 9.37 -20.60
CA VAL A 29 2.44 10.37 -19.57
C VAL A 29 3.73 11.08 -20.02
N PRO A 30 3.71 12.41 -20.24
CA PRO A 30 4.93 13.16 -20.51
C PRO A 30 5.95 12.87 -19.40
N PRO A 31 7.27 12.92 -19.65
CA PRO A 31 8.25 12.66 -18.60
C PRO A 31 7.98 13.60 -17.41
N GLY A 32 7.40 13.03 -16.35
CA GLY A 32 7.22 13.70 -15.07
C GLY A 32 8.57 13.88 -14.38
N THR A 33 8.54 14.56 -13.23
CA THR A 33 9.70 14.82 -12.37
C THR A 33 10.61 13.59 -12.22
N ARG A 34 11.92 13.81 -12.08
CA ARG A 34 12.98 12.77 -12.11
C ARG A 34 12.78 11.56 -11.18
N GLU A 35 11.91 11.65 -10.18
CA GLU A 35 11.64 10.59 -9.20
C GLU A 35 10.48 9.70 -9.66
N PRO A 36 10.64 8.36 -9.73
CA PRO A 36 9.54 7.46 -10.01
C PRO A 36 8.42 7.57 -8.95
N PRO A 37 7.15 7.35 -9.33
CA PRO A 37 6.05 7.40 -8.37
C PRO A 37 6.21 6.32 -7.28
N PRO A 38 5.58 6.52 -6.09
CA PRO A 38 5.50 5.47 -5.07
C PRO A 38 4.96 4.16 -5.65
N GLN A 39 5.50 3.05 -5.15
CA GLN A 39 5.16 1.70 -5.57
C GLN A 39 4.25 1.04 -4.53
N HIS A 40 3.62 -0.06 -4.95
CA HIS A 40 2.75 -0.87 -4.10
C HIS A 40 3.22 -2.32 -4.09
N GLY A 41 2.96 -3.02 -2.99
CA GLY A 41 3.38 -4.40 -2.84
C GLY A 41 2.63 -5.12 -1.72
N ILE A 42 2.91 -6.41 -1.57
CA ILE A 42 2.39 -7.23 -0.48
C ILE A 42 3.55 -7.55 0.47
N VAL A 43 3.34 -7.29 1.77
CA VAL A 43 4.29 -7.72 2.81
C VAL A 43 4.27 -9.24 2.87
N ILE A 44 5.45 -9.87 2.75
CA ILE A 44 5.58 -11.33 2.84
C ILE A 44 6.26 -11.78 4.14
N ALA A 45 7.08 -10.91 4.76
CA ALA A 45 7.69 -11.18 6.05
C ALA A 45 8.03 -9.87 6.79
N VAL A 46 8.02 -9.93 8.12
CA VAL A 46 8.42 -8.84 9.01
C VAL A 46 9.46 -9.33 10.00
N GLY A 47 10.42 -8.46 10.34
CA GLY A 47 11.42 -8.76 11.36
C GLY A 47 10.81 -8.74 12.76
N PRO A 48 11.58 -9.16 13.78
CA PRO A 48 11.12 -9.17 15.17
C PRO A 48 10.94 -7.76 15.78
N GLY A 49 11.36 -6.70 15.11
CA GLY A 49 11.49 -5.35 15.66
C GLY A 49 12.85 -5.14 16.32
N LEU A 50 13.05 -3.96 16.90
CA LEU A 50 14.24 -3.62 17.67
C LEU A 50 14.10 -4.09 19.13
N ASP A 51 15.19 -4.46 19.78
CA ASP A 51 15.17 -5.02 21.14
C ASP A 51 14.45 -4.11 22.16
N TRP A 52 14.56 -2.79 22.01
CA TRP A 52 13.91 -1.83 22.90
C TRP A 52 12.40 -1.69 22.65
N TRP A 53 11.88 -2.15 21.51
CA TRP A 53 10.45 -2.07 21.18
C TRP A 53 9.63 -2.94 22.11
N GLU A 54 10.11 -4.13 22.45
CA GLU A 54 9.43 -5.03 23.37
C GLU A 54 9.25 -4.38 24.75
N GLN A 55 10.30 -3.74 25.27
CA GLN A 55 10.26 -3.02 26.54
C GLN A 55 9.30 -1.82 26.52
N ALA A 56 9.13 -1.20 25.35
CA ALA A 56 8.20 -0.09 25.12
C ALA A 56 6.79 -0.54 24.70
N GLY A 57 6.52 -1.85 24.57
CA GLY A 57 5.24 -2.38 24.08
C GLY A 57 4.95 -2.09 22.60
N VAL A 58 5.96 -1.73 21.81
CA VAL A 58 5.85 -1.44 20.38
C VAL A 58 5.91 -2.75 19.58
N LYS A 59 5.05 -2.87 18.57
CA LYS A 59 5.02 -4.00 17.62
C LYS A 59 5.26 -3.49 16.21
N MET A 60 5.62 -4.39 15.29
CA MET A 60 5.64 -4.06 13.86
C MET A 60 4.26 -3.53 13.44
N PRO A 61 4.19 -2.35 12.80
CA PRO A 61 2.93 -1.74 12.36
C PRO A 61 2.36 -2.36 11.07
N VAL A 62 3.02 -3.38 10.53
CA VAL A 62 2.61 -4.14 9.35
C VAL A 62 2.74 -5.63 9.62
N ALA A 63 2.00 -6.45 8.89
CA ALA A 63 1.98 -7.90 8.98
C ALA A 63 2.04 -8.56 7.59
N PRO A 64 2.48 -9.82 7.48
CA PRO A 64 2.38 -10.58 6.24
C PRO A 64 0.95 -10.59 5.69
N GLY A 65 0.79 -10.27 4.41
CA GLY A 65 -0.50 -10.11 3.73
C GLY A 65 -0.94 -8.66 3.55
N ASP A 66 -0.35 -7.71 4.28
CA ASP A 66 -0.70 -6.29 4.14
C ASP A 66 -0.31 -5.76 2.74
N HIS A 67 -1.25 -5.05 2.12
CA HIS A 67 -0.99 -4.27 0.92
C HIS A 67 -0.40 -2.94 1.34
N VAL A 68 0.82 -2.63 0.90
CA VAL A 68 1.56 -1.46 1.37
C VAL A 68 1.98 -0.54 0.24
N VAL A 69 2.13 0.74 0.56
CA VAL A 69 2.69 1.78 -0.31
C VAL A 69 4.08 2.15 0.20
N PHE A 70 5.06 2.30 -0.70
CA PHE A 70 6.43 2.70 -0.35
C PHE A 70 7.05 3.58 -1.44
N PRO A 71 8.02 4.47 -1.13
CA PRO A 71 8.76 5.22 -2.14
C PRO A 71 9.52 4.28 -3.08
N ALA A 72 9.69 4.66 -4.35
CA ALA A 72 10.51 3.88 -5.29
C ALA A 72 11.99 3.77 -4.88
N SER A 73 12.44 4.68 -4.00
CA SER A 73 13.79 4.72 -3.44
C SER A 73 13.95 3.91 -2.15
N ALA A 74 12.89 3.25 -1.65
CA ALA A 74 12.95 2.49 -0.41
C ALA A 74 13.88 1.28 -0.53
N GLY A 75 14.66 1.04 0.51
CA GLY A 75 15.38 -0.22 0.73
C GLY A 75 16.26 -0.70 -0.42
N VAL A 76 16.39 -2.02 -0.54
CA VAL A 76 17.24 -2.71 -1.51
C VAL A 76 16.50 -3.88 -2.14
N TRP A 77 16.66 -4.06 -3.45
CA TRP A 77 16.15 -5.20 -4.20
C TRP A 77 17.08 -6.40 -4.09
N VAL A 78 16.52 -7.57 -3.76
CA VAL A 78 17.22 -8.85 -3.69
C VAL A 78 16.47 -9.92 -4.47
N GLU A 79 17.18 -10.92 -4.97
CA GLU A 79 16.59 -12.09 -5.61
C GLU A 79 16.75 -13.31 -4.70
N VAL A 80 15.65 -13.96 -4.36
CA VAL A 80 15.61 -15.16 -3.52
C VAL A 80 14.65 -16.14 -4.17
N GLU A 81 15.11 -17.37 -4.47
CA GLU A 81 14.28 -18.40 -5.12
C GLU A 81 13.58 -17.90 -6.40
N GLU A 82 14.30 -17.15 -7.25
CA GLU A 82 13.77 -16.55 -8.49
C GLU A 82 12.67 -15.47 -8.27
N GLU A 83 12.44 -15.06 -7.02
CA GLU A 83 11.55 -13.95 -6.68
C GLU A 83 12.35 -12.66 -6.42
N ARG A 84 11.95 -11.57 -7.09
CA ARG A 84 12.46 -10.22 -6.83
C ARG A 84 11.72 -9.61 -5.65
N LEU A 85 12.44 -9.37 -4.56
CA LEU A 85 11.90 -8.90 -3.29
C LEU A 85 12.53 -7.56 -2.93
N LEU A 86 11.73 -6.67 -2.35
CA LEU A 86 12.21 -5.46 -1.70
C LEU A 86 12.44 -5.75 -0.22
N VAL A 87 13.60 -5.35 0.30
CA VAL A 87 13.90 -5.33 1.73
C VAL A 87 14.12 -3.89 2.16
N CYS A 88 13.27 -3.37 3.04
CA CYS A 88 13.33 -2.00 3.56
C CYS A 88 13.10 -1.97 5.07
N THR A 89 13.38 -0.85 5.73
CA THR A 89 12.96 -0.67 7.13
C THR A 89 11.48 -0.33 7.17
N VAL A 90 10.80 -0.69 8.26
CA VAL A 90 9.37 -0.41 8.38
C VAL A 90 9.03 1.09 8.39
N THR A 91 9.99 1.95 8.73
CA THR A 91 9.84 3.41 8.67
C THR A 91 9.80 3.96 7.24
N GLU A 92 10.24 3.19 6.24
CA GLU A 92 10.15 3.58 4.83
C GLU A 92 8.79 3.24 4.20
N VAL A 93 7.97 2.43 4.88
CA VAL A 93 6.60 2.13 4.44
C VAL A 93 5.69 3.34 4.70
N LEU A 94 5.02 3.84 3.66
CA LEU A 94 4.17 5.02 3.75
C LEU A 94 2.79 4.73 4.37
N GLY A 95 2.29 3.51 4.20
CA GLY A 95 1.01 3.09 4.77
C GLY A 95 0.55 1.74 4.26
N VAL A 96 -0.46 1.20 4.95
CA VAL A 96 -1.21 0.01 4.58
C VAL A 96 -2.49 0.44 3.87
N LEU A 97 -2.82 -0.21 2.75
CA LEU A 97 -4.06 -0.04 2.01
C LEU A 97 -5.13 -0.95 2.62
N GLU A 98 -6.11 -0.35 3.28
CA GLU A 98 -7.26 -1.07 3.82
C GLU A 98 -8.41 -1.11 2.80
N GLU A 99 -9.04 -2.28 2.65
CA GLU A 99 -10.27 -2.40 1.88
C GLU A 99 -11.45 -1.90 2.72
N ILE A 100 -12.13 -0.84 2.26
CA ILE A 100 -13.27 -0.27 2.96
C ILE A 100 -14.56 -0.64 2.23
N GLY A 101 -15.41 -1.44 2.86
CA GLY A 101 -16.69 -1.88 2.27
C GLY A 101 -17.75 -0.79 2.12
N VAL A 102 -17.61 0.32 2.84
CA VAL A 102 -18.49 1.49 2.77
C VAL A 102 -17.65 2.75 2.76
N CYS A 103 -17.89 3.66 1.82
CA CYS A 103 -17.15 4.92 1.76
C CYS A 103 -17.30 5.68 3.09
N PRO A 104 -16.19 6.00 3.80
CA PRO A 104 -16.27 6.63 5.12
C PRO A 104 -16.78 8.07 5.06
N TYR A 105 -16.78 8.68 3.88
CA TYR A 105 -17.18 10.06 3.70
C TYR A 105 -18.70 10.23 3.50
N CYS A 106 -19.34 9.27 2.82
CA CYS A 106 -20.78 9.34 2.53
C CYS A 106 -21.60 8.19 3.11
N GLU A 107 -20.93 7.24 3.79
CA GLU A 107 -21.54 6.05 4.41
C GLU A 107 -22.41 5.23 3.45
N GLY A 108 -22.13 5.31 2.14
CA GLY A 108 -22.92 4.67 1.08
C GLY A 108 -24.25 5.37 0.75
N ARG A 109 -24.60 6.44 1.47
CA ARG A 109 -25.84 7.20 1.30
C ARG A 109 -25.74 8.39 0.35
N GLY A 110 -24.53 8.87 0.07
CA GLY A 110 -24.32 10.15 -0.65
C GLY A 110 -24.24 11.33 0.33
N LEU A 111 -23.84 12.51 -0.15
CA LEU A 111 -23.72 13.70 0.68
C LEU A 111 -25.05 14.45 0.77
N PRO A 112 -25.37 15.07 1.93
CA PRO A 112 -26.52 15.95 2.04
C PRO A 112 -26.38 17.12 1.06
N GLY A 113 -27.47 17.48 0.38
CA GLY A 113 -27.50 18.59 -0.58
C GLY A 113 -27.35 18.21 -2.06
N GLY A 114 -27.24 16.91 -2.39
CA GLY A 114 -27.17 16.47 -3.79
C GLY A 114 -25.76 16.45 -4.39
N ASP A 115 -24.75 16.84 -3.62
CA ASP A 115 -23.37 16.89 -4.08
C ASP A 115 -22.78 15.48 -4.29
N SER A 116 -21.87 15.37 -5.26
CA SER A 116 -21.10 14.14 -5.48
C SER A 116 -20.03 13.99 -4.39
N CYS A 117 -19.96 12.79 -3.80
CA CYS A 117 -18.94 12.44 -2.84
C CYS A 117 -17.53 12.56 -3.48
N PRO A 118 -16.62 13.38 -2.95
CA PRO A 118 -15.27 13.57 -3.53
C PRO A 118 -14.39 12.32 -3.43
N VAL A 119 -14.78 11.34 -2.60
CA VAL A 119 -14.02 10.10 -2.37
C VAL A 119 -14.49 8.97 -3.29
N CYS A 120 -15.81 8.76 -3.42
CA CYS A 120 -16.38 7.64 -4.18
C CYS A 120 -17.25 8.04 -5.37
N GLY A 121 -17.47 9.33 -5.61
CA GLY A 121 -18.30 9.85 -6.70
C GLY A 121 -19.82 9.70 -6.49
N ARG A 122 -20.27 8.98 -5.47
CA ARG A 122 -21.70 8.74 -5.20
C ARG A 122 -22.46 10.06 -4.96
N THR A 123 -23.56 10.25 -5.66
CA THR A 123 -24.57 11.30 -5.43
C THR A 123 -25.76 10.71 -4.67
N THR A 124 -26.47 11.54 -3.90
CA THR A 124 -27.80 11.15 -3.37
C THR A 124 -28.78 11.12 -4.54
N GLU A 125 -29.51 10.03 -4.75
CA GLU A 125 -30.67 10.05 -5.65
C GLU A 125 -31.69 11.06 -5.09
N PRO A 126 -32.24 11.98 -5.91
CA PRO A 126 -33.32 12.83 -5.46
C PRO A 126 -34.49 11.92 -5.14
N THR A 127 -34.90 11.87 -3.86
CA THR A 127 -36.14 11.22 -3.45
C THR A 127 -37.24 11.75 -4.36
N GLY A 128 -37.83 10.86 -5.15
CA GLY A 128 -38.87 11.20 -6.13
C GLY A 128 -39.91 12.13 -5.51
N GLN A 129 -40.10 13.27 -6.17
CA GLN A 129 -41.31 14.05 -6.04
C GLN A 129 -42.44 13.21 -6.66
N ASP A 130 -43.36 12.72 -5.83
CA ASP A 130 -44.75 12.45 -6.21
C ASP A 130 -45.63 13.62 -5.74
#